data_AF-A0A1G7MRU9-F1
#
_entry.id   AF-A0A1G7MRU9-F1
#
_cell.length_a   1.000
_cell.length_b   1.000
_cell.length_c   1.000
_cell.angle_alpha   90.00
_cell.angle_beta   90.00
_cell.angle_gamma   90.00
#
_symmetry.space_group_name_H-M   'P 1'
#
loop_
_entity.id
_entity.type
_entity.pdbx_description
1 polymer ?
#
loop_
_entity_poly.entity_id
_entity_poly.type
_entity_poly.pdbx_seq_one_letter_code
_entity_poly.pdbx_strand_id
1 'polypeptide(L)'
;MIYLIIIAVVLALGFAYSILVASAKPVVGSDYYKVSKDGRVMLSAGSKVSVLKPTLYPEGLKVKLRGGKREGEFYVHDLVAEVFLPNPNKLPAVRHRDGNVRNNRVENLQWVRLSEVEHPEPLVYPQP
;
A
#
# COMPACT_ATOMS: atom_id res chain seq x y z
N MET A 1 -9.95 -23.92 34.40
CA MET A 1 -8.58 -24.12 33.89
C MET A 1 -8.53 -24.18 32.35
N ILE A 2 -9.33 -25.03 31.69
CA ILE A 2 -9.37 -25.16 30.21
C ILE A 2 -9.69 -23.84 29.48
N TYR A 3 -10.68 -23.06 29.94
CA TYR A 3 -11.04 -21.79 29.31
C TYR A 3 -9.90 -20.75 29.29
N LEU A 4 -9.07 -20.71 30.34
CA LEU A 4 -7.91 -19.81 30.40
C LEU A 4 -6.83 -20.22 29.39
N ILE A 5 -6.63 -21.52 29.19
CA ILE A 5 -5.69 -22.07 28.19
C ILE A 5 -6.18 -21.71 26.78
N ILE A 6 -7.49 -21.87 26.50
CA ILE A 6 -8.07 -21.50 25.20
C ILE A 6 -7.89 -20.01 24.93
N ILE A 7 -8.17 -19.13 25.90
CA ILE A 7 -7.99 -17.67 25.76
C ILE A 7 -6.51 -17.34 25.48
N ALA A 8 -5.57 -17.93 26.21
CA ALA A 8 -4.15 -17.71 26.00
C ALA A 8 -3.68 -18.15 24.60
N VAL A 9 -4.18 -19.29 24.10
CA VAL A 9 -3.88 -19.79 22.75
C VAL A 9 -4.45 -18.86 21.68
N VAL A 10 -5.69 -18.39 21.82
CA VAL A 10 -6.30 -17.46 20.87
C VAL A 10 -5.54 -16.12 20.84
N LEU A 11 -5.15 -15.60 22.00
CA LEU A 11 -4.33 -14.38 22.09
C LEU A 11 -2.94 -14.58 21.45
N ALA A 12 -2.29 -15.71 21.71
CA ALA A 12 -0.98 -16.04 21.13
C ALA A 12 -1.07 -16.18 19.60
N LEU A 13 -2.12 -16.82 19.08
CA LEU A 13 -2.37 -16.92 17.64
C LEU A 13 -2.63 -15.55 17.01
N GLY A 14 -3.46 -14.71 17.65
CA GLY A 14 -3.71 -13.34 17.20
C GLY A 14 -2.44 -12.48 17.18
N PHE A 15 -1.60 -12.61 18.22
CA PHE A 15 -0.32 -11.92 18.29
C PHE A 15 0.68 -12.42 17.25
N ALA A 16 0.82 -13.74 17.07
CA ALA A 16 1.68 -14.32 16.05
C ALA A 16 1.24 -13.93 14.63
N TYR A 17 -0.07 -13.95 14.36
CA TYR A 17 -0.63 -13.46 13.11
C TYR A 17 -0.32 -11.97 12.88
N SER A 18 -0.42 -11.15 13.93
CA SER A 18 -0.06 -9.72 13.86
C SER A 18 1.41 -9.51 13.50
N ILE A 19 2.33 -10.26 14.11
CA ILE A 19 3.77 -10.20 13.78
C ILE A 19 4.03 -10.63 12.33
N LEU A 20 3.40 -11.71 11.87
CA LEU A 20 3.58 -12.24 10.52
C LEU A 20 3.04 -11.31 9.42
N VAL A 21 1.93 -10.60 9.69
CA VAL A 21 1.26 -9.73 8.72
C VAL A 21 1.87 -8.31 8.71
N ALA A 22 2.41 -7.83 9.82
CA ALA A 22 2.90 -6.45 9.97
C ALA A 22 4.31 -6.19 9.42
N SER A 23 4.70 -6.86 8.32
CA SER A 23 5.99 -6.61 7.67
C SER A 23 5.91 -5.39 6.75
N ALA A 24 6.19 -4.21 7.31
CA ALA A 24 6.43 -3.01 6.53
C ALA A 24 7.88 -3.01 6.01
N LYS A 25 8.08 -2.77 4.72
CA LYS A 25 9.38 -2.70 4.07
C LYS A 25 9.72 -1.25 3.71
N PRO A 26 11.02 -0.87 3.63
CA PRO A 26 11.41 0.48 3.24
C PRO A 26 10.93 0.82 1.84
N VAL A 27 10.47 2.05 1.65
CA VAL A 27 10.16 2.59 0.32
C VAL A 27 11.47 2.79 -0.43
N VAL A 28 11.54 2.30 -1.67
CA VAL A 28 12.75 2.38 -2.50
C VAL A 28 13.15 3.85 -2.69
N GLY A 29 14.42 4.17 -2.40
CA GLY A 29 14.96 5.54 -2.52
C GLY A 29 14.57 6.49 -1.39
N SER A 30 13.86 6.02 -0.36
CA SER A 30 13.49 6.83 0.80
C SER A 30 14.16 6.33 2.07
N ASP A 31 14.73 7.25 2.85
CA ASP A 31 15.41 6.93 4.11
C ASP A 31 14.44 6.83 5.29
N TYR A 32 13.25 7.44 5.16
CA TYR A 32 12.35 7.68 6.28
C TYR A 32 11.03 6.94 6.18
N TYR A 33 10.69 6.37 5.04
CA TYR A 33 9.35 5.85 4.79
C TYR A 33 9.35 4.34 4.57
N LYS A 34 8.28 3.71 5.06
CA LYS A 34 8.01 2.28 4.89
C LYS A 34 6.60 2.08 4.35
N VAL A 35 6.39 0.96 3.67
CA VAL A 35 5.09 0.56 3.14
C VAL A 35 4.78 -0.88 3.54
N SER A 36 3.53 -1.14 3.94
CA SER A 36 3.06 -2.47 4.32
C SER A 36 2.31 -3.16 3.18
N LYS A 37 2.14 -4.49 3.29
CA LYS A 37 1.41 -5.29 2.30
C LYS A 37 -0.06 -4.90 2.13
N ASP A 38 -0.68 -4.30 3.15
CA ASP A 38 -2.07 -3.83 3.11
C ASP A 38 -2.23 -2.40 2.59
N GLY A 39 -1.13 -1.76 2.16
CA GLY A 39 -1.17 -0.44 1.53
C GLY A 39 -1.09 0.74 2.50
N ARG A 40 -0.55 0.56 3.70
CA ARG A 40 -0.27 1.68 4.61
C ARG A 40 1.14 2.20 4.36
N VAL A 41 1.26 3.50 4.15
CA VAL A 41 2.55 4.20 4.09
C VAL A 41 2.81 4.84 5.44
N MET A 42 4.02 4.65 5.96
CA MET A 42 4.41 5.04 7.32
C MET A 42 5.70 5.84 7.29
N LEU A 43 5.73 6.94 8.03
CA LEU A 43 6.95 7.64 8.40
C LEU A 43 7.60 6.93 9.60
N SER A 44 8.87 6.58 9.46
CA SER A 44 9.71 5.83 10.40
C SER A 44 11.09 6.51 10.57
N ALA A 45 11.12 7.85 10.61
CA ALA A 45 12.35 8.64 10.73
C ALA A 45 12.95 8.72 12.14
N GLY A 46 12.22 8.28 13.17
CA GLY A 46 12.66 8.35 14.58
C GLY A 46 11.96 7.32 15.45
N SER A 47 11.93 7.55 16.77
CA SER A 47 11.37 6.60 17.75
C SER A 47 9.87 6.32 17.59
N LYS A 48 9.15 7.18 16.87
CA LYS A 48 7.72 7.05 16.60
C LYS A 48 7.49 6.74 15.13
N VAL A 49 6.68 5.71 14.89
CA VAL A 49 6.14 5.39 13.57
C VAL A 49 4.77 6.05 13.42
N SER A 50 4.53 6.75 12.31
CA SER A 50 3.25 7.39 12.02
C SER A 50 2.74 7.00 10.65
N VAL A 51 1.47 6.58 10.57
CA VAL A 51 0.80 6.29 9.29
C VAL A 51 0.44 7.60 8.60
N LEU A 52 0.83 7.76 7.34
CA LEU A 52 0.44 8.93 6.54
C LEU A 52 -1.03 8.83 6.15
N LYS A 53 -1.70 9.98 6.11
CA LYS A 53 -3.06 10.09 5.58
C LYS A 53 -2.99 10.32 4.08
N PRO A 54 -3.42 9.37 3.24
CA PRO A 54 -3.44 9.58 1.80
C PRO A 54 -4.60 10.48 1.38
N THR A 55 -4.39 11.21 0.29
CA THR A 55 -5.44 11.97 -0.41
C THR A 55 -6.01 11.10 -1.53
N LEU A 56 -7.33 11.12 -1.69
CA LEU A 56 -8.01 10.40 -2.77
C LEU A 56 -8.03 11.21 -4.06
N TYR A 57 -7.61 10.57 -5.15
CA TYR A 57 -7.76 11.02 -6.52
C TYR A 57 -8.53 9.98 -7.35
N PRO A 58 -9.06 10.34 -8.54
CA PRO A 58 -9.75 9.41 -9.42
C PRO A 58 -8.92 8.17 -9.77
N GLU A 59 -7.60 8.33 -9.92
CA GLU A 59 -6.67 7.25 -10.29
C GLU A 59 -6.13 6.52 -9.05
N GLY A 60 -6.36 7.06 -7.85
CA GLY A 60 -6.10 6.38 -6.58
C GLY A 60 -5.55 7.24 -5.45
N LEU A 61 -5.09 6.55 -4.41
CA LEU A 61 -4.61 7.20 -3.19
C LEU A 61 -3.18 7.72 -3.37
N LYS A 62 -2.93 8.98 -3.06
CA LYS A 62 -1.60 9.61 -3.08
C LYS A 62 -1.12 9.97 -1.68
N VAL A 63 0.19 9.89 -1.47
CA VAL A 63 0.88 10.39 -0.27
C VAL A 63 2.03 11.29 -0.66
N LYS A 64 2.35 12.24 0.22
CA LYS A 64 3.51 13.13 0.06
C LYS A 64 4.67 12.63 0.89
N LEU A 65 5.76 12.24 0.22
CA LEU A 65 7.04 11.92 0.86
C LEU A 65 7.87 13.21 0.96
N ARG A 66 8.52 13.41 2.10
CA ARG A 66 9.30 14.62 2.40
C ARG A 66 10.64 14.23 3.02
N GLY A 67 11.70 14.87 2.55
CA GLY A 67 13.05 14.62 3.06
C GLY A 67 13.62 13.28 2.59
N GLY A 68 14.94 13.24 2.49
CA GLY A 68 15.68 12.11 1.93
C GLY A 68 15.86 12.24 0.41
N LYS A 69 16.30 11.16 -0.24
CA LYS A 69 16.60 11.15 -1.68
C LYS A 69 15.37 11.08 -2.60
N ARG A 70 14.22 10.64 -2.07
CA ARG A 70 12.94 10.53 -2.79
C ARG A 70 11.88 11.36 -2.07
N GLU A 71 11.46 12.43 -2.73
CA GLU A 71 10.44 13.37 -2.25
C GLU A 71 9.45 13.72 -3.37
N GLY A 72 8.26 14.19 -2.98
CA GLY A 72 7.16 14.49 -3.91
C GLY A 72 5.88 13.73 -3.58
N GLU A 73 4.95 13.73 -4.52
CA GLU A 73 3.68 13.00 -4.40
C GLU A 73 3.74 11.70 -5.18
N PHE A 74 3.31 10.62 -4.55
CA PHE A 74 3.37 9.26 -5.11
C PHE A 74 2.07 8.53 -4.85
N TYR A 75 1.66 7.68 -5.80
CA TYR A 75 0.53 6.78 -5.59
C TYR A 75 0.91 5.67 -4.62
N VAL A 76 -0.02 5.33 -3.73
CA VAL A 76 0.16 4.27 -2.74
C VAL A 76 0.30 2.91 -3.43
N HIS A 77 -0.48 2.63 -4.47
CA HIS A 77 -0.38 1.36 -5.20
C HIS A 77 1.00 1.16 -5.85
N ASP A 78 1.60 2.21 -6.40
CA ASP A 78 2.96 2.15 -6.99
C ASP A 78 3.99 1.82 -5.92
N LEU A 79 3.96 2.54 -4.79
CA LEU A 79 4.87 2.30 -3.66
C LEU A 79 4.76 0.86 -3.14
N VAL A 80 3.54 0.32 -3.05
CA VAL A 80 3.31 -1.06 -2.63
C VAL A 80 3.85 -2.05 -3.67
N ALA A 81 3.54 -1.85 -4.94
CA ALA A 81 3.95 -2.74 -6.03
C ALA A 81 5.48 -2.77 -6.20
N GLU A 82 6.14 -1.61 -6.18
CA GLU A 82 7.61 -1.51 -6.25
C GLU A 82 8.31 -2.34 -5.18
N VAL A 83 7.73 -2.44 -3.98
CA VAL A 83 8.36 -3.06 -2.81
C VAL A 83 8.02 -4.54 -2.67
N PHE A 84 6.83 -4.96 -3.10
CA PHE A 84 6.33 -6.31 -2.85
C PHE A 84 6.08 -7.16 -4.10
N LEU A 85 5.95 -6.56 -5.28
CA LEU A 85 5.68 -7.28 -6.53
C LEU A 85 6.90 -7.24 -7.45
N PRO A 86 7.49 -8.41 -7.80
CA PRO A 86 8.58 -8.44 -8.77
C PRO A 86 8.08 -7.95 -10.13
N ASN A 87 8.89 -7.14 -10.81
CA ASN A 87 8.61 -6.62 -12.15
C ASN A 87 9.67 -7.07 -13.17
N PRO A 88 9.81 -8.38 -13.44
CA PRO A 88 10.85 -8.89 -14.35
C PRO A 88 10.71 -8.36 -15.77
N ASN A 89 9.48 -8.07 -16.19
CA ASN A 89 9.15 -7.56 -17.51
C ASN A 89 9.25 -6.03 -17.62
N LYS A 90 9.64 -5.33 -16.55
CA LYS A 90 9.75 -3.86 -16.47
C LYS A 90 8.50 -3.14 -17.01
N LEU A 91 7.33 -3.65 -16.65
CA LEU A 91 6.05 -3.07 -17.03
C LEU A 91 5.89 -1.70 -16.38
N PRO A 92 5.31 -0.71 -17.09
CA PRO A 92 5.37 0.69 -16.68
C PRO A 92 4.31 1.08 -15.64
N ALA A 93 3.22 0.33 -15.50
CA ALA A 93 2.06 0.74 -14.71
C ALA A 93 1.53 -0.38 -13.81
N VAL A 94 0.84 0.02 -12.75
CA VAL A 94 0.16 -0.87 -11.80
C VAL A 94 -1.34 -0.63 -11.89
N ARG A 95 -2.15 -1.69 -11.84
CA ARG A 95 -3.61 -1.59 -11.73
C ARG A 95 -4.15 -2.37 -10.53
N HIS A 96 -5.32 -1.96 -10.06
CA HIS A 96 -6.15 -2.70 -9.11
C HIS A 96 -6.97 -3.75 -9.85
N ARG A 97 -6.93 -5.01 -9.39
CA ARG A 97 -7.66 -6.13 -9.99
C ARG A 97 -9.17 -5.99 -9.83
N ASP A 98 -9.60 -5.43 -8.71
CA ASP A 98 -11.01 -5.21 -8.37
C ASP A 98 -11.57 -3.86 -8.86
N GLY A 99 -10.75 -3.03 -9.54
CA GLY A 99 -11.12 -1.68 -9.97
C GLY A 99 -11.29 -0.66 -8.82
N ASN A 100 -11.08 -1.06 -7.55
CA ASN A 100 -11.21 -0.18 -6.41
C ASN A 100 -9.87 0.46 -6.06
N VAL A 101 -9.72 1.73 -6.42
CA VAL A 101 -8.48 2.50 -6.23
C VAL A 101 -8.09 2.75 -4.76
N ARG A 102 -8.97 2.40 -3.80
CA ARG A 102 -8.67 2.43 -2.36
C ARG A 102 -8.07 1.12 -1.85
N ASN A 103 -8.26 0.02 -2.55
CA ASN A 103 -7.81 -1.30 -2.12
C ASN A 103 -6.35 -1.56 -2.55
N ASN A 104 -5.40 -0.90 -1.87
CA ASN A 104 -3.96 -1.00 -2.19
C ASN A 104 -3.25 -2.22 -1.58
N ARG A 105 -3.98 -3.32 -1.35
CA ARG A 105 -3.37 -4.57 -0.88
C ARG A 105 -2.54 -5.18 -2.00
N VAL A 106 -1.36 -5.71 -1.68
CA VAL A 106 -0.45 -6.36 -2.66
C VAL A 106 -1.17 -7.40 -3.52
N GLU A 107 -2.05 -8.22 -2.91
CA GLU A 107 -2.84 -9.24 -3.61
C GLU A 107 -3.80 -8.67 -4.66
N ASN A 108 -4.25 -7.43 -4.47
CA ASN A 108 -5.14 -6.72 -5.38
C ASN A 108 -4.40 -5.93 -6.47
N LEU A 109 -3.07 -5.89 -6.44
CA LEU A 109 -2.27 -5.13 -7.41
C LEU A 109 -1.64 -6.05 -8.45
N GLN A 110 -1.44 -5.52 -9.65
CA GLN A 110 -0.66 -6.17 -10.69
C GLN A 110 0.00 -5.16 -11.63
N TRP A 111 1.16 -5.53 -12.15
CA TRP A 111 1.83 -4.81 -13.22
C TRP A 111 1.11 -5.02 -14.56
N VAL A 112 1.00 -3.97 -15.37
CA VAL A 112 0.31 -3.97 -16.67
C VAL A 112 1.04 -3.15 -17.72
N ARG A 113 0.77 -3.46 -18.99
CA ARG A 113 1.25 -2.67 -20.13
C ARG A 113 0.38 -1.42 -20.30
N LEU A 114 0.96 -0.37 -20.89
CA LEU A 114 0.23 0.88 -21.16
C LEU A 114 -1.02 0.67 -22.04
N SER A 115 -0.95 -0.26 -23.00
CA SER A 115 -2.08 -0.62 -23.87
C SER A 115 -3.25 -1.31 -23.13
N GLU A 116 -3.01 -1.81 -21.93
CA GLU A 116 -4.00 -2.53 -21.10
C GLU A 116 -4.59 -1.64 -20.01
N VAL A 117 -4.14 -0.38 -19.90
CA VAL A 117 -4.71 0.61 -19.01
C VAL A 117 -5.90 1.22 -19.74
N GLU A 118 -7.08 0.61 -19.59
CA GLU A 118 -8.32 1.26 -19.99
C GLU A 118 -8.47 2.54 -19.18
N HIS A 119 -8.54 3.68 -19.88
CA HIS A 119 -8.91 4.94 -19.25
C HIS A 119 -10.32 4.78 -18.69
N PRO A 120 -10.57 5.05 -17.40
CA PRO A 120 -11.95 5.13 -16.93
C PRO A 120 -12.65 6.17 -17.80
N GLU A 121 -13.84 5.83 -18.33
CA GLU A 121 -14.65 6.81 -19.03
C GLU A 121 -14.73 8.08 -18.17
N PRO A 122 -14.53 9.27 -18.75
CA PRO A 122 -14.57 10.50 -17.98
C PRO A 122 -15.86 10.53 -17.19
N LEU A 123 -15.74 10.72 -15.86
CA LEU A 123 -16.91 10.81 -14.98
C LEU A 123 -17.84 11.89 -15.52
N VAL A 124 -18.98 11.47 -16.07
CA VAL A 124 -20.02 12.40 -16.51
C VAL A 124 -20.65 12.96 -15.24
N TYR A 125 -20.13 14.08 -14.76
CA TYR A 125 -20.80 14.84 -13.73
C TYR A 125 -22.12 15.37 -14.30
N PRO A 126 -23.27 15.12 -13.66
CA PRO A 126 -24.51 15.75 -14.06
C PRO A 126 -24.30 17.27 -14.06
N GLN A 127 -24.51 17.89 -15.22
CA GLN A 127 -24.45 19.35 -15.37
C GLN A 127 -25.62 19.97 -14.56
N PRO A 128 -25.41 21.16 -13.96
CA PRO A 128 -26.40 21.81 -13.10
C PRO A 128 -27.72 22.14 -13.80
#